data_AF-A0A7V9C3E9-F1
#
_entry.id   AF-A0A7V9C3E9-F1
#
_cell.length_a   1.000
_cell.length_b   1.000
_cell.length_c   1.000
_cell.angle_alpha   90.00
_cell.angle_beta   90.00
_cell.angle_gamma   90.00
#
_symmetry.space_group_name_H-M   'P 1'
#
loop_
_entity.id
_entity.type
_entity.pdbx_description
1 polymer ?
#
loop_
_entity_poly.entity_id
_entity_poly.type
_entity_poly.pdbx_seq_one_letter_code
_entity_poly.pdbx_strand_id
1 'polypeptide(L)'
;PAPPRHADHERFERSERGEETIYAPVLVRGEWRFAGAWLAELEGELTHQIEEADPLDPGVDAPTKPWAKDVLSRLPFERRGSRLYLPGAGASLGSREQEAAAIEAQLAAAAPGATRLEDRELARFLEHAGRLVRLGDGYALSAVAYDRARALVVEECSTAGRITLSRFRDLAGCGRRDAQLVLERLDGDGVTRRVGDERVLRRR
;
A
#
# COMPACT_ATOMS: atom_id res chain seq x y z
N PRO A 1 29.65 4.32 24.52
CA PRO A 1 29.35 3.61 25.78
C PRO A 1 29.56 2.11 25.60
N ALA A 2 30.54 1.54 26.32
CA ALA A 2 30.79 0.10 26.30
C ALA A 2 29.59 -0.67 26.89
N PRO A 3 29.23 -1.85 26.35
CA PRO A 3 28.14 -2.64 26.89
C PRO A 3 28.46 -3.11 28.33
N PRO A 4 27.45 -3.30 29.18
CA PRO A 4 27.64 -3.65 30.58
C PRO A 4 28.27 -5.05 30.71
N ARG A 5 29.45 -5.09 31.33
CA ARG A 5 30.33 -6.26 31.57
C ARG A 5 29.71 -7.45 32.34
N HIS A 6 28.45 -7.35 32.78
CA HIS A 6 27.82 -8.39 33.61
C HIS A 6 27.15 -9.52 32.81
N ALA A 7 26.83 -9.32 31.53
CA ALA A 7 26.23 -10.36 30.68
C ALA A 7 27.24 -11.42 30.20
N ASP A 8 28.55 -11.10 30.23
CA ASP A 8 29.60 -11.99 29.71
C ASP A 8 30.08 -13.05 30.72
N HIS A 9 29.95 -12.80 32.03
CA HIS A 9 30.50 -13.72 33.05
C HIS A 9 29.71 -15.03 33.15
N GLU A 10 28.38 -14.95 33.11
CA GLU A 10 27.50 -16.13 33.07
C GLU A 10 27.65 -16.96 31.79
N ARG A 11 28.09 -16.32 30.70
CA ARG A 11 28.33 -16.91 29.38
C ARG A 11 29.64 -17.71 29.37
N PHE A 12 30.67 -17.19 30.04
CA PHE A 12 31.96 -17.85 30.19
C PHE A 12 31.88 -19.09 31.10
N GLU A 13 31.20 -19.00 32.25
CA GLU A 13 31.08 -20.11 33.22
C GLU A 13 30.17 -21.27 32.75
N ARG A 14 29.36 -21.06 31.71
CA ARG A 14 28.56 -22.12 31.07
C ARG A 14 29.31 -22.82 29.93
N SER A 15 30.18 -22.10 29.22
CA SER A 15 31.03 -22.69 28.17
C SER A 15 32.06 -23.68 28.72
N GLU A 16 32.55 -23.49 29.95
CA GLU A 16 33.49 -24.44 30.59
C GLU A 16 32.85 -25.79 30.96
N ARG A 17 31.51 -25.90 30.96
CA ARG A 17 30.76 -27.12 31.29
C ARG A 17 30.39 -27.99 30.09
N GLY A 18 30.82 -27.62 28.87
CA GLY A 18 30.54 -28.39 27.65
C GLY A 18 29.09 -28.31 27.15
N GLU A 19 28.29 -27.38 27.69
CA GLU A 19 26.93 -27.10 27.22
C GLU A 19 27.00 -26.10 26.05
N GLU A 20 27.02 -26.60 24.81
CA GLU A 20 26.81 -25.77 23.62
C GLU A 20 25.43 -25.10 23.71
N THR A 21 25.40 -23.87 24.22
CA THR A 21 24.18 -23.10 24.37
C THR A 21 23.88 -22.45 23.01
N ILE A 22 23.02 -23.09 22.22
CA ILE A 22 22.57 -22.57 20.93
C ILE A 22 21.75 -21.29 21.17
N TYR A 23 22.38 -20.13 20.97
CA TYR A 23 21.74 -18.83 21.14
C TYR A 23 20.89 -18.44 19.93
N ALA A 24 21.50 -18.37 18.74
CA ALA A 24 20.80 -18.09 17.47
C ALA A 24 20.31 -19.38 16.78
N PRO A 25 19.38 -19.30 15.80
CA PRO A 25 18.82 -20.47 15.14
C PRO A 25 19.88 -21.35 14.44
N VAL A 26 19.95 -22.60 14.88
CA VAL A 26 20.75 -23.66 14.25
C VAL A 26 19.83 -24.83 13.91
N LEU A 27 20.00 -25.38 12.71
CA LEU A 27 19.23 -26.54 12.26
C LEU A 27 19.86 -27.81 12.84
N VAL A 28 19.16 -28.45 13.79
CA VAL A 28 19.61 -29.68 14.45
C VAL A 28 18.60 -30.78 14.14
N ARG A 29 19.04 -31.80 13.39
CA ARG A 29 18.20 -32.96 13.01
C ARG A 29 16.86 -32.57 12.35
N GLY A 30 16.87 -31.52 11.53
CA GLY A 30 15.69 -31.04 10.81
C GLY A 30 14.81 -30.06 11.60
N GLU A 31 15.16 -29.72 12.84
CA GLU A 31 14.44 -28.75 13.66
C GLU A 31 15.32 -27.55 14.02
N TRP A 32 14.76 -26.35 13.97
CA TRP A 32 15.44 -25.15 14.43
C TRP A 32 15.51 -25.12 15.96
N ARG A 33 16.73 -24.99 16.50
CA ARG A 33 17.03 -24.79 17.92
C ARG A 33 17.61 -23.39 18.12
N PHE A 34 17.16 -22.69 19.15
CA PHE A 34 17.56 -21.31 19.48
C PHE A 34 17.19 -21.01 20.94
N ALA A 35 17.80 -19.99 21.53
CA ALA A 35 17.52 -19.55 22.89
C ALA A 35 16.22 -18.73 22.95
N GLY A 36 15.50 -18.83 24.07
CA GLY A 36 14.32 -18.00 24.33
C GLY A 36 14.64 -16.51 24.40
N ALA A 37 15.81 -16.15 24.95
CA ALA A 37 16.28 -14.76 24.98
C ALA A 37 16.44 -14.19 23.56
N TRP A 38 17.02 -14.97 22.64
CA TRP A 38 17.15 -14.57 21.24
C TRP A 38 15.78 -14.39 20.56
N LEU A 39 14.80 -15.26 20.85
CA LEU A 39 13.45 -15.12 20.31
C LEU A 39 12.77 -13.84 20.82
N ALA A 40 12.90 -13.54 22.11
CA ALA A 40 12.35 -12.34 22.72
C ALA A 40 12.99 -11.05 22.19
N GLU A 41 14.31 -11.08 21.95
CA GLU A 41 15.02 -9.97 21.30
C GLU A 41 14.52 -9.74 19.87
N LEU A 42 14.35 -10.81 19.08
CA LEU A 42 13.79 -10.72 17.73
C LEU A 42 12.35 -10.17 17.74
N GLU A 43 11.51 -10.64 18.67
CA GLU A 43 10.14 -10.14 18.84
C GLU A 43 10.12 -8.64 19.18
N GLY A 44 10.97 -8.20 20.12
CA GLY A 44 11.08 -6.80 20.50
C GLY A 44 11.59 -5.92 19.35
N GLU A 45 12.60 -6.39 18.61
CA GLU A 45 13.12 -5.68 17.43
C GLU A 45 12.04 -5.51 16.36
N LEU A 46 11.34 -6.59 15.99
CA LEU A 46 10.27 -6.54 14.98
C LEU A 46 9.10 -5.67 15.45
N THR A 47 8.73 -5.74 16.73
CA THR A 47 7.65 -4.90 17.29
C THR A 47 8.01 -3.43 17.19
N HIS A 48 9.21 -3.06 17.62
CA HIS A 48 9.68 -1.68 17.54
C HIS A 48 9.74 -1.17 16.08
N GLN A 49 10.21 -2.00 15.14
CA GLN A 49 10.21 -1.65 13.73
C GLN A 49 8.79 -1.44 13.17
N ILE A 50 7.81 -2.23 13.61
CA ILE A 50 6.40 -2.05 13.20
C ILE A 50 5.80 -0.78 13.81
N GLU A 51 6.10 -0.47 15.08
CA GLU A 51 5.63 0.75 15.75
C GLU A 51 6.16 2.03 15.09
N GLU A 52 7.38 1.98 14.56
CA GLU A 52 8.01 3.10 13.82
C GLU A 52 7.70 3.10 12.31
N ALA A 53 6.96 2.10 11.80
CA ALA A 53 6.63 2.00 10.38
C ALA A 53 5.65 3.09 9.95
N ASP A 54 5.64 3.43 8.65
CA ASP A 54 4.68 4.38 8.09
C ASP A 54 3.24 3.87 8.33
N PRO A 55 2.35 4.67 8.95
CA PRO A 55 0.95 4.30 9.13
C PRO A 55 0.23 3.88 7.85
N LEU A 56 0.65 4.39 6.67
CA LEU A 56 0.11 3.99 5.37
C LEU A 56 0.48 2.57 4.97
N ASP A 57 1.57 2.03 5.50
CA ASP A 57 1.98 0.64 5.33
C ASP A 57 2.64 0.09 6.62
N PRO A 58 1.82 -0.22 7.66
CA PRO A 58 2.25 -0.39 9.05
C PRO A 58 2.85 -1.77 9.33
N GLY A 59 3.55 -2.31 8.36
CA GLY A 59 4.26 -3.57 8.46
C GLY A 59 5.73 -3.40 8.15
N VAL A 60 6.47 -4.48 8.30
CA VAL A 60 7.92 -4.53 8.06
C VAL A 60 8.27 -5.75 7.21
N ASP A 61 9.44 -5.75 6.58
CA ASP A 61 9.88 -6.90 5.83
C ASP A 61 10.19 -8.08 6.75
N ALA A 62 9.65 -9.25 6.41
CA ALA A 62 9.99 -10.48 7.09
C ALA A 62 11.48 -10.83 6.85
N PRO A 63 12.20 -11.31 7.87
CA PRO A 63 13.53 -11.86 7.68
C PRO A 63 13.60 -12.86 6.52
N THR A 64 14.63 -12.75 5.69
CA THR A 64 14.85 -13.64 4.52
C THR A 64 15.66 -14.89 4.87
N LYS A 65 15.94 -15.11 6.17
CA LYS A 65 16.76 -16.22 6.64
C LYS A 65 16.02 -17.57 6.50
N PRO A 66 16.74 -18.70 6.33
CA PRO A 66 16.11 -20.02 6.20
C PRO A 66 15.19 -20.39 7.37
N TRP A 67 15.50 -19.92 8.57
CA TRP A 67 14.70 -20.14 9.77
C TRP A 67 13.44 -19.28 9.87
N ALA A 68 13.30 -18.25 9.03
CA ALA A 68 12.28 -17.22 9.20
C ALA A 68 10.87 -17.80 9.22
N LYS A 69 10.55 -18.72 8.31
CA LYS A 69 9.22 -19.32 8.27
C LYS A 69 8.85 -20.02 9.59
N ASP A 70 9.75 -20.84 10.13
CA ASP A 70 9.49 -21.70 11.30
C ASP A 70 9.60 -20.96 12.63
N VAL A 71 10.41 -19.89 12.68
CA VAL A 71 10.55 -19.04 13.87
C VAL A 71 9.42 -18.03 13.92
N LEU A 72 9.12 -17.34 12.81
CA LEU A 72 8.08 -16.30 12.79
C LEU A 72 6.69 -16.87 13.05
N SER A 73 6.43 -18.15 12.73
CA SER A 73 5.17 -18.81 13.08
C SER A 73 4.95 -18.98 14.58
N ARG A 74 5.97 -18.71 15.41
CA ARG A 74 5.90 -18.74 16.89
C ARG A 74 5.71 -17.36 17.51
N LEU A 75 5.76 -16.30 16.70
CA LEU A 75 5.63 -14.91 17.13
C LEU A 75 4.22 -14.39 16.85
N PRO A 76 3.75 -13.38 17.60
CA PRO A 76 2.39 -12.86 17.49
C PRO A 76 2.21 -11.90 16.29
N PHE A 77 2.77 -12.21 15.12
CA PHE A 77 2.69 -11.37 13.92
C PHE A 77 1.82 -12.01 12.83
N GLU A 78 1.08 -11.18 12.11
CA GLU A 78 0.40 -11.58 10.88
C GLU A 78 1.34 -11.44 9.68
N ARG A 79 1.49 -12.52 8.92
CA ARG A 79 2.28 -12.51 7.69
C ARG A 79 1.38 -12.33 6.46
N ARG A 80 1.65 -11.28 5.69
CA ARG A 80 0.97 -11.01 4.40
C ARG A 80 2.04 -10.95 3.31
N GLY A 81 2.30 -12.08 2.66
CA GLY A 81 3.39 -12.23 1.68
C GLY A 81 4.77 -12.13 2.33
N SER A 82 5.57 -11.14 1.91
CA SER A 82 6.90 -10.84 2.48
C SER A 82 6.85 -9.91 3.69
N ARG A 83 5.66 -9.43 4.08
CA ARG A 83 5.48 -8.40 5.11
C ARG A 83 4.94 -9.00 6.41
N LEU A 84 5.35 -8.44 7.54
CA LEU A 84 4.87 -8.74 8.89
C LEU A 84 4.11 -7.54 9.45
N TYR A 85 2.99 -7.81 10.10
CA TYR A 85 2.11 -6.82 10.70
C TYR A 85 1.76 -7.24 12.13
N LEU A 86 1.41 -6.27 12.97
CA LEU A 86 0.67 -6.58 14.19
C LEU A 86 -0.71 -7.17 13.83
N PRO A 87 -1.27 -8.06 14.66
CA PRO A 87 -2.59 -8.63 14.42
C PRO A 87 -3.65 -7.54 14.24
N GLY A 88 -4.44 -7.64 13.17
CA GLY A 88 -5.45 -6.64 12.83
C GLY A 88 -4.92 -5.27 12.37
N ALA A 89 -3.60 -5.07 12.23
CA ALA A 89 -3.07 -3.81 11.73
C ALA A 89 -3.52 -3.57 10.28
N GLY A 90 -4.06 -2.38 10.05
CA GLY A 90 -4.48 -1.89 8.75
C GLY A 90 -3.85 -0.52 8.48
N ALA A 91 -3.68 -0.20 7.21
CA ALA A 91 -3.18 1.11 6.81
C ALA A 91 -4.09 2.22 7.33
N SER A 92 -3.50 3.32 7.79
CA SER A 92 -4.19 4.51 8.29
C SER A 92 -3.41 5.76 7.92
N LEU A 93 -4.07 6.92 7.92
CA LEU A 93 -3.39 8.19 7.63
C LEU A 93 -2.45 8.62 8.76
N GLY A 94 -2.72 8.25 10.01
CA GLY A 94 -1.90 8.65 11.16
C GLY A 94 -1.62 10.15 11.17
N SER A 95 -0.34 10.52 11.17
CA SER A 95 0.12 11.92 11.12
C SER A 95 -0.18 12.65 9.80
N ARG A 96 -0.53 11.91 8.74
CA ARG A 96 -0.71 12.43 7.37
C ARG A 96 -2.13 12.90 7.06
N GLU A 97 -3.03 12.97 8.04
CA GLU A 97 -4.44 13.39 7.82
C GLU A 97 -4.54 14.79 7.20
N GLN A 98 -3.69 15.72 7.63
CA GLN A 98 -3.68 17.09 7.08
C GLN A 98 -3.22 17.13 5.62
N GLU A 99 -2.24 16.29 5.24
CA GLU A 99 -1.78 16.17 3.85
C GLU A 99 -2.86 15.56 2.96
N ALA A 100 -3.56 14.54 3.46
CA ALA A 100 -4.71 13.94 2.77
C ALA A 100 -5.81 14.98 2.50
N ALA A 101 -6.19 15.74 3.53
CA ALA A 101 -7.19 16.79 3.42
C ALA A 101 -6.76 17.89 2.43
N ALA A 102 -5.48 18.26 2.41
CA ALA A 102 -4.93 19.21 1.46
C ALA A 102 -5.02 18.71 0.00
N ILE A 103 -4.69 17.43 -0.24
CA ILE A 103 -4.84 16.80 -1.56
C ILE A 103 -6.30 16.80 -2.00
N GLU A 104 -7.24 16.43 -1.12
CA GLU A 104 -8.66 16.44 -1.46
C GLU A 104 -9.19 17.84 -1.77
N ALA A 105 -8.79 18.85 -0.98
CA ALA A 105 -9.15 20.24 -1.24
C ALA A 105 -8.57 20.72 -2.58
N GLN A 106 -7.32 20.36 -2.89
CA GLN A 106 -6.68 20.67 -4.16
C GLN A 106 -7.40 20.02 -5.35
N LEU A 107 -7.80 18.75 -5.23
CA LEU A 107 -8.56 18.02 -6.25
C LEU A 107 -9.96 18.61 -6.44
N ALA A 108 -10.63 19.01 -5.36
CA ALA A 108 -11.93 19.65 -5.43
C ALA A 108 -11.85 21.02 -6.13
N ALA A 109 -10.83 21.83 -5.83
CA ALA A 109 -10.62 23.13 -6.45
C ALA A 109 -10.25 23.03 -7.94
N ALA A 110 -9.57 21.96 -8.35
CA ALA A 110 -9.17 21.74 -9.74
C ALA A 110 -10.29 21.21 -10.64
N ALA A 111 -11.42 20.73 -10.08
CA ALA A 111 -12.49 20.10 -10.84
C ALA A 111 -13.05 21.03 -11.94
N PRO A 112 -13.30 20.53 -13.16
CA PRO A 112 -13.26 19.12 -13.59
C PRO A 112 -11.87 18.62 -14.03
N GLY A 113 -10.82 19.44 -13.90
CA GLY A 113 -9.46 19.11 -14.29
C GLY A 113 -8.75 18.16 -13.33
N ALA A 114 -7.76 17.44 -13.85
CA ALA A 114 -6.96 16.48 -13.09
C ALA A 114 -5.71 17.15 -12.49
N THR A 115 -5.34 16.71 -11.28
CA THR A 115 -4.18 17.21 -10.54
C THR A 115 -3.09 16.16 -10.49
N ARG A 116 -1.83 16.56 -10.70
CA ARG A 116 -0.67 15.68 -10.51
C ARG A 116 -0.35 15.58 -9.02
N LEU A 117 -0.25 14.36 -8.51
CA LEU A 117 0.13 14.05 -7.13
C LEU A 117 1.53 13.45 -7.12
N GLU A 118 2.42 14.05 -6.35
CA GLU A 118 3.80 13.59 -6.22
C GLU A 118 3.91 12.40 -5.25
N ASP A 119 3.12 12.42 -4.17
CA ASP A 119 3.08 11.32 -3.23
C ASP A 119 2.21 10.16 -3.75
N ARG A 120 2.90 9.13 -4.25
CA ARG A 120 2.27 7.95 -4.84
C ARG A 120 1.65 7.02 -3.79
N GLU A 121 2.18 6.98 -2.59
CA GLU A 121 1.73 6.06 -1.53
C GLU A 121 0.46 6.59 -0.90
N LEU A 122 0.45 7.87 -0.54
CA LEU A 122 -0.74 8.56 -0.07
C LEU A 122 -1.84 8.55 -1.14
N ALA A 123 -1.50 8.81 -2.41
CA ALA A 123 -2.48 8.73 -3.49
C ALA A 123 -3.06 7.31 -3.66
N ARG A 124 -2.26 6.25 -3.49
CA ARG A 124 -2.72 4.86 -3.54
C ARG A 124 -3.64 4.55 -2.34
N PHE A 125 -3.27 4.99 -1.15
CA PHE A 125 -4.09 4.82 0.04
C PHE A 125 -5.45 5.51 -0.12
N LEU A 126 -5.45 6.77 -0.56
CA LEU A 126 -6.68 7.53 -0.78
C LEU A 126 -7.55 6.94 -1.90
N GLU A 127 -6.95 6.39 -2.96
CA GLU A 127 -7.67 5.63 -3.98
C GLU A 127 -8.33 4.38 -3.40
N HIS A 128 -7.59 3.59 -2.60
CA HIS A 128 -8.14 2.40 -1.96
C HIS A 128 -9.27 2.73 -0.98
N ALA A 129 -9.17 3.86 -0.28
CA ALA A 129 -10.21 4.41 0.59
C ALA A 129 -11.38 5.06 -0.18
N GLY A 130 -11.35 5.12 -1.52
CA GLY A 130 -12.41 5.71 -2.35
C GLY A 130 -12.51 7.24 -2.29
N ARG A 131 -11.48 7.93 -1.78
CA ARG A 131 -11.46 9.40 -1.62
C ARG A 131 -11.07 10.12 -2.92
N LEU A 132 -10.31 9.46 -3.79
CA LEU A 132 -9.91 9.96 -5.11
C LEU A 132 -9.85 8.82 -6.13
N VAL A 133 -9.70 9.17 -7.41
CA VAL A 133 -9.49 8.19 -8.48
C VAL A 133 -8.22 8.55 -9.24
N ARG A 134 -7.28 7.60 -9.35
CA ARG A 134 -6.02 7.79 -10.09
C ARG A 134 -6.26 7.51 -11.57
N LEU A 135 -5.80 8.42 -12.43
CA LEU A 135 -6.03 8.36 -13.88
C LEU A 135 -4.84 7.85 -14.70
N GLY A 136 -3.68 7.63 -14.06
CA GLY A 136 -2.42 7.30 -14.75
C GLY A 136 -1.40 8.44 -14.69
N ASP A 137 -0.12 8.12 -14.91
CA ASP A 137 1.00 9.09 -14.93
C ASP A 137 1.11 10.03 -13.72
N GLY A 138 0.57 9.63 -12.57
CA GLY A 138 0.55 10.44 -11.34
C GLY A 138 -0.60 11.45 -11.27
N TYR A 139 -1.53 11.45 -12.22
CA TYR A 139 -2.72 12.30 -12.17
C TYR A 139 -3.87 11.63 -11.40
N ALA A 140 -4.68 12.45 -10.75
CA ALA A 140 -5.88 12.04 -10.04
C ALA A 140 -7.02 13.05 -10.19
N LEU A 141 -8.24 12.57 -9.96
CA LEU A 141 -9.44 13.37 -9.75
C LEU A 141 -10.01 13.09 -8.36
N SER A 142 -10.79 14.04 -7.83
CA SER A 142 -11.67 13.72 -6.71
C SER A 142 -12.68 12.66 -7.12
N ALA A 143 -13.11 11.81 -6.18
CA ALA A 143 -14.12 10.79 -6.45
C ALA A 143 -15.39 11.39 -7.08
N VAL A 144 -15.83 12.55 -6.56
CA VAL A 144 -16.99 13.29 -7.06
C VAL A 144 -16.82 13.74 -8.52
N ALA A 145 -15.65 14.26 -8.90
CA ALA A 145 -15.39 14.68 -10.27
C ALA A 145 -15.36 13.48 -11.23
N TYR A 146 -14.78 12.37 -10.80
CA TYR A 146 -14.77 11.13 -11.58
C TYR A 146 -16.18 10.57 -11.79
N ASP A 147 -17.02 10.54 -10.75
CA ASP A 147 -18.40 10.04 -10.86
C ASP A 147 -19.25 10.90 -11.81
N ARG A 148 -19.08 12.23 -11.78
CA ARG A 148 -19.73 13.14 -12.74
C ARG A 148 -19.27 12.85 -14.17
N ALA A 149 -17.96 12.70 -14.37
CA ALA A 149 -17.41 12.36 -15.69
C ALA A 149 -17.93 11.02 -16.21
N ARG A 150 -17.98 10.00 -15.33
CA ARG A 150 -18.56 8.69 -15.64
C ARG A 150 -20.03 8.81 -16.03
N ALA A 151 -20.81 9.59 -15.30
CA ALA A 151 -22.23 9.81 -15.61
C ALA A 151 -22.42 10.42 -17.00
N LEU A 152 -21.65 11.47 -17.34
CA LEU A 152 -21.68 12.10 -18.68
C LEU A 152 -21.38 11.10 -19.79
N VAL A 153 -20.35 10.25 -19.62
CA VAL A 153 -19.99 9.23 -20.61
C VAL A 153 -21.09 8.18 -20.76
N VAL A 154 -21.67 7.72 -19.65
CA VAL A 154 -22.74 6.71 -19.66
C VAL A 154 -24.00 7.26 -20.31
N GLU A 155 -24.38 8.50 -20.00
CA GLU A 155 -25.54 9.16 -20.58
C GLU A 155 -25.38 9.37 -22.10
N GLU A 156 -24.26 9.94 -22.53
CA GLU A 156 -24.00 10.19 -23.96
C GLU A 156 -23.92 8.86 -24.73
N CYS A 157 -23.27 7.83 -24.19
CA CYS A 157 -23.23 6.52 -24.87
C CYS A 157 -24.60 5.82 -24.88
N SER A 158 -25.46 6.04 -23.88
CA SER A 158 -26.80 5.45 -23.85
C SER A 158 -27.74 6.11 -24.85
N THR A 159 -27.54 7.40 -25.13
CA THR A 159 -28.37 8.20 -26.04
C THR A 159 -27.85 8.17 -27.48
N ALA A 160 -26.56 8.40 -27.70
CA ALA A 160 -25.93 8.46 -29.02
C ALA A 160 -25.27 7.12 -29.45
N GLY A 161 -25.22 6.14 -28.55
CA GLY A 161 -24.60 4.83 -28.78
C GLY A 161 -23.07 4.81 -28.59
N ARG A 162 -22.42 5.99 -28.58
CA ARG A 162 -20.97 6.15 -28.50
C ARG A 162 -20.58 7.57 -28.06
N ILE A 163 -19.32 7.74 -27.68
CA ILE A 163 -18.73 9.05 -27.36
C ILE A 163 -17.32 9.18 -27.95
N THR A 164 -17.03 10.32 -28.56
CA THR A 164 -15.67 10.69 -29.01
C THR A 164 -14.93 11.43 -27.89
N LEU A 165 -13.60 11.51 -27.98
CA LEU A 165 -12.80 12.34 -27.08
C LEU A 165 -13.23 13.82 -27.11
N SER A 166 -13.48 14.38 -28.30
CA SER A 166 -13.89 15.78 -28.44
C SER A 166 -15.25 16.03 -27.78
N ARG A 167 -16.22 15.13 -28.01
CA ARG A 167 -17.56 15.22 -27.41
C ARG A 167 -17.48 15.16 -25.89
N PHE A 168 -16.72 14.21 -25.34
CA PHE A 168 -16.53 14.13 -23.89
C PHE A 168 -15.89 15.39 -23.33
N ARG A 169 -14.82 15.89 -23.94
CA ARG A 169 -14.14 17.12 -23.53
C ARG A 169 -15.11 18.30 -23.47
N ASP A 170 -15.94 18.46 -24.50
CA ASP A 170 -16.89 19.57 -24.59
C ASP A 170 -18.00 19.44 -23.54
N LEU A 171 -18.48 18.22 -23.26
CA LEU A 171 -19.47 17.94 -22.21
C LEU A 171 -18.91 18.13 -20.78
N ALA A 172 -17.69 17.66 -20.55
CA ALA A 172 -17.04 17.70 -19.24
C ALA A 172 -16.41 19.06 -18.92
N GLY A 173 -16.23 19.92 -19.93
CA GLY A 173 -15.60 21.23 -19.76
C GLY A 173 -14.14 21.17 -19.32
N CYS A 174 -13.41 20.10 -19.68
CA CYS A 174 -12.03 19.89 -19.28
C CYS A 174 -11.04 19.99 -20.45
N GLY A 175 -9.74 19.98 -20.17
CA GLY A 175 -8.70 19.99 -21.20
C GLY A 175 -8.58 18.65 -21.94
N ARG A 176 -7.98 18.64 -23.14
CA ARG A 176 -7.79 17.42 -23.95
C ARG A 176 -7.05 16.30 -23.22
N ARG A 177 -5.99 16.64 -22.48
CA ARG A 177 -5.21 15.70 -21.67
C ARG A 177 -6.08 15.01 -20.63
N ASP A 178 -6.82 15.81 -19.85
CA ASP A 178 -7.64 15.30 -18.75
C ASP A 178 -8.80 14.46 -19.30
N ALA A 179 -9.41 14.90 -20.41
CA ALA A 179 -10.43 14.13 -21.11
C ALA A 179 -9.91 12.75 -21.55
N GLN A 180 -8.69 12.68 -22.07
CA GLN A 180 -8.07 11.43 -22.48
C GLN A 180 -7.81 10.52 -21.28
N LEU A 181 -7.19 11.04 -20.22
CA LEU A 181 -6.88 10.30 -18.99
C LEU A 181 -8.14 9.69 -18.35
N VAL A 182 -9.23 10.46 -18.27
CA VAL A 182 -10.50 9.97 -17.71
C VAL A 182 -11.09 8.85 -18.57
N LEU A 183 -11.11 9.01 -19.88
CA LEU A 183 -11.65 8.00 -20.77
C LEU A 183 -10.81 6.71 -20.78
N GLU A 184 -9.49 6.81 -20.66
CA GLU A 184 -8.59 5.67 -20.48
C GLU A 184 -8.84 4.96 -19.14
N ARG A 185 -9.06 5.72 -18.06
CA ARG A 185 -9.44 5.14 -16.78
C ARG A 185 -10.79 4.41 -16.85
N LEU A 186 -11.79 4.99 -17.51
CA LEU A 186 -13.11 4.35 -17.71
C LEU A 186 -13.01 3.06 -18.54
N ASP A 187 -12.10 3.00 -19.51
CA ASP A 187 -11.81 1.77 -20.26
C ASP A 187 -11.19 0.71 -19.33
N GLY A 188 -10.22 1.12 -18.50
CA GLY A 188 -9.56 0.27 -17.51
C GLY A 188 -10.51 -0.28 -16.45
N ASP A 189 -11.45 0.54 -15.98
CA ASP A 189 -12.51 0.17 -15.04
C ASP A 189 -13.63 -0.67 -15.71
N GLY A 190 -13.52 -0.92 -17.02
CA GLY A 190 -14.47 -1.73 -17.78
C GLY A 190 -15.83 -1.06 -18.00
N VAL A 191 -15.93 0.27 -17.84
CA VAL A 191 -17.15 1.04 -18.13
C VAL A 191 -17.35 1.17 -19.64
N THR A 192 -16.27 1.51 -20.34
CA THR A 192 -16.26 1.68 -21.79
C THR A 192 -15.30 0.72 -22.48
N ARG A 193 -15.44 0.63 -23.81
CA ARG A 193 -14.47 0.00 -24.70
C ARG A 193 -14.21 0.93 -25.86
N ARG A 194 -12.93 1.15 -26.19
CA ARG A 194 -12.52 1.90 -27.38
C ARG A 194 -12.77 1.11 -28.67
N VAL A 195 -13.37 1.76 -29.66
CA VAL A 195 -13.62 1.27 -31.02
C VAL A 195 -13.20 2.38 -31.99
N GLY A 196 -12.00 2.27 -32.57
CA GLY A 196 -11.40 3.35 -33.36
C GLY A 196 -11.16 4.59 -32.49
N ASP A 197 -11.75 5.72 -32.89
CA ASP A 197 -11.63 7.00 -32.19
C ASP A 197 -12.78 7.29 -31.22
N GLU A 198 -13.68 6.32 -31.05
CA GLU A 198 -14.87 6.42 -30.22
C GLU A 198 -14.82 5.39 -29.09
N ARG A 199 -15.70 5.58 -28.11
CA ARG A 199 -15.95 4.65 -27.02
C ARG A 199 -17.42 4.29 -26.98
N VAL A 200 -17.68 3.03 -26.67
CA VAL A 200 -19.04 2.49 -26.45
C VAL A 200 -19.11 1.88 -25.06
N LEU A 201 -20.31 1.78 -24.50
CA LEU A 201 -20.50 1.07 -23.22
C LEU A 201 -20.12 -0.40 -23.36
N ARG A 202 -19.41 -0.91 -22.36
CA ARG A 202 -19.12 -2.33 -22.27
C ARG A 202 -20.40 -3.04 -21.82
N ARG A 203 -20.87 -4.02 -22.59
CA ARG A 203 -21.98 -4.89 -22.16
C ARG A 203 -21.51 -5.71 -20.96
N ARG A 204 -22.30 -5.73 -19.90
CA ARG A 204 -22.13 -6.64 -18.76
C ARG A 204 -22.43 -8.07 -19.17
#